data_AF-A0A024AGP5-F1
#
_entry.id   AF-A0A024AGP5-F1
#
_cell.length_a   1.000
_cell.length_b   1.000
_cell.length_c   1.000
_cell.angle_alpha   90.00
_cell.angle_beta   90.00
_cell.angle_gamma   90.00
#
_symmetry.space_group_name_H-M   'P 1'
#
loop_
_entity.id
_entity.type
_entity.pdbx_description
1 polymer ?
#
loop_
_entity_poly.entity_id
_entity_poly.type
_entity_poly.pdbx_seq_one_letter_code
_entity_poly.pdbx_strand_id
1 'polypeptide(L)'
;GRVANRIKDGKFKIGDQSYQISLNKGNFTLHGGFKGFDKVLWESYIDGDKVIFSYLSSDGEEGFPGAVLTHVTYQLTDANELKLTFESSATKPTPVNLCNHSYFNLGGHATGSESIYEHLATINADFYTVTDAGSIPTGEIASVTSTPFDLRKSTLLK
;
A
#
# COMPACT_ATOMS: atom_id res chain seq x y z
N GLY A 1 -6.63 -1.17 -0.45
CA GLY A 1 -7.15 -0.17 0.51
C GLY A 1 -8.47 -0.65 1.07
N ARG A 2 -8.99 -0.15 2.20
CA ARG A 2 -8.63 1.10 2.91
C ARG A 2 -7.27 1.12 3.61
N VAL A 3 -6.76 -0.05 4.00
CA VAL A 3 -5.42 -0.19 4.63
C VAL A 3 -4.56 -1.12 3.79
N ALA A 4 -3.40 -0.65 3.37
CA ALA A 4 -2.37 -1.41 2.70
C ALA A 4 -1.66 -2.35 3.70
N ASN A 5 -1.07 -3.42 3.16
CA ASN A 5 -0.45 -4.50 3.92
C ASN A 5 -1.42 -5.23 4.86
N ARG A 6 -0.96 -5.71 6.01
CA ARG A 6 -1.69 -6.64 6.89
C ARG A 6 -2.17 -5.97 8.17
N ILE A 7 -3.38 -6.31 8.62
CA ILE A 7 -3.87 -6.05 9.98
C ILE A 7 -4.01 -7.40 10.70
N LYS A 8 -3.17 -7.59 11.72
CA LYS A 8 -3.14 -8.83 12.54
C LYS A 8 -4.52 -9.11 13.12
N ASP A 9 -4.98 -10.36 13.00
CA ASP A 9 -6.29 -10.83 13.48
C ASP A 9 -7.50 -10.08 12.87
N GLY A 10 -7.27 -9.21 11.89
CA GLY A 10 -8.28 -8.28 11.36
C GLY A 10 -8.91 -7.43 12.45
N LYS A 11 -8.15 -7.06 13.49
CA LYS A 11 -8.67 -6.33 14.65
C LYS A 11 -7.92 -5.04 14.87
N PHE A 12 -8.66 -4.00 15.19
CA PHE A 12 -8.12 -2.74 15.69
C PHE A 12 -9.10 -2.08 16.66
N LYS A 13 -8.62 -1.07 17.37
CA LYS A 13 -9.43 -0.25 18.28
C LYS A 13 -9.39 1.21 17.87
N ILE A 14 -10.49 1.92 18.09
CA ILE A 14 -10.56 3.37 18.05
C ILE A 14 -11.24 3.82 19.34
N GLY A 15 -10.47 4.46 20.22
CA GLY A 15 -10.88 4.64 21.62
C GLY A 15 -11.15 3.28 22.28
N ASP A 16 -12.29 3.17 22.96
CA ASP A 16 -12.70 1.93 23.65
C ASP A 16 -13.43 0.94 22.72
N GLN A 17 -13.78 1.35 21.50
CA GLN A 17 -14.51 0.50 20.56
C GLN A 17 -13.56 -0.41 19.78
N SER A 18 -13.86 -1.72 19.79
CA SER A 18 -13.14 -2.74 19.03
C SER A 18 -13.86 -3.04 17.72
N TYR A 19 -13.10 -3.18 16.63
CA TYR A 19 -13.60 -3.50 15.30
C TYR A 19 -13.00 -4.81 14.81
N GLN A 20 -13.83 -5.63 14.19
CA GLN A 20 -13.41 -6.80 13.42
C GLN A 20 -13.66 -6.50 11.94
N ILE A 21 -12.61 -6.64 11.13
CA ILE A 21 -12.65 -6.50 9.67
C ILE A 21 -12.43 -7.85 8.99
N SER A 22 -12.69 -7.89 7.69
CA SER A 22 -12.61 -9.08 6.85
C SER A 22 -11.26 -9.81 6.93
N LEU A 23 -11.29 -11.12 7.08
CA LEU A 23 -10.10 -11.99 7.12
C LEU A 23 -9.89 -12.68 5.77
N ASN A 24 -9.42 -11.93 4.78
CA ASN A 24 -9.23 -12.43 3.42
C ASN A 24 -7.94 -13.24 3.21
N LYS A 25 -7.03 -13.27 4.20
CA LYS A 25 -5.80 -14.06 4.12
C LYS A 25 -5.52 -14.75 5.46
N GLY A 26 -6.02 -15.97 5.59
CA GLY A 26 -5.88 -16.75 6.83
C GLY A 26 -6.51 -15.99 8.01
N ASN A 27 -5.71 -15.70 9.02
CA ASN A 27 -6.16 -15.02 10.23
C ASN A 27 -5.91 -13.50 10.21
N PHE A 28 -5.63 -12.88 9.06
CA PHE A 28 -5.42 -11.43 9.00
C PHE A 28 -6.11 -10.80 7.79
N THR A 29 -6.36 -9.50 7.89
CA THR A 29 -6.79 -8.70 6.74
C THR A 29 -5.58 -8.30 5.93
N LEU A 30 -5.59 -8.58 4.64
CA LEU A 30 -4.56 -8.18 3.68
C LEU A 30 -5.16 -7.19 2.66
N HIS A 31 -4.50 -6.05 2.49
CA HIS A 31 -4.80 -5.02 1.48
C HIS A 31 -6.25 -4.50 1.49
N GLY A 32 -6.93 -4.57 2.63
CA GLY A 32 -8.27 -4.02 2.84
C GLY A 32 -9.42 -5.00 2.67
N GLY A 33 -9.16 -6.30 2.53
CA GLY A 33 -10.20 -7.33 2.60
C GLY A 33 -10.48 -8.05 1.28
N PHE A 34 -11.63 -8.72 1.19
CA PHE A 34 -11.97 -9.57 0.05
C PHE A 34 -12.12 -8.76 -1.23
N LYS A 35 -12.80 -7.62 -1.13
CA LYS A 35 -12.99 -6.63 -2.20
C LYS A 35 -12.41 -5.28 -1.77
N GLY A 36 -11.09 -5.26 -1.55
CA GLY A 36 -10.36 -4.02 -1.33
C GLY A 36 -10.42 -3.07 -2.53
N PHE A 37 -9.89 -1.86 -2.34
CA PHE A 37 -9.90 -0.78 -3.32
C PHE A 37 -9.29 -1.13 -4.70
N ASP A 38 -8.48 -2.18 -4.77
CA ASP A 38 -7.92 -2.74 -6.01
C ASP A 38 -8.92 -3.59 -6.82
N LYS A 39 -10.10 -3.90 -6.27
CA LYS A 39 -11.11 -4.81 -6.85
C LYS A 39 -12.49 -4.16 -7.00
N VAL A 40 -12.54 -2.83 -6.96
CA VAL A 40 -13.77 -2.04 -7.14
C VAL A 40 -13.66 -1.25 -8.44
N LEU A 41 -14.81 -0.91 -9.02
CA LEU A 41 -14.86 0.00 -10.15
C LEU A 41 -14.88 1.42 -9.62
N TRP A 42 -13.86 2.20 -9.98
CA TRP A 42 -13.76 3.61 -9.62
C TRP A 42 -14.49 4.46 -10.66
N GLU A 43 -15.17 5.49 -10.21
CA GLU A 43 -15.57 6.57 -11.10
C GLU A 43 -14.33 7.34 -11.53
N SER A 44 -14.32 7.92 -12.73
CA SER A 44 -13.15 8.68 -13.18
C SER A 44 -13.51 9.81 -14.13
N TYR A 45 -12.65 10.82 -14.16
CA TYR A 45 -12.66 11.87 -15.15
C TYR A 45 -11.23 12.35 -15.45
N ILE A 46 -11.09 13.08 -16.56
CA ILE A 46 -9.82 13.67 -17.00
C ILE A 46 -9.85 15.16 -16.70
N ASP A 47 -8.74 15.69 -16.18
CA ASP A 47 -8.50 17.13 -15.99
C ASP A 47 -7.10 17.46 -16.50
N GLY A 48 -7.01 17.98 -17.73
CA GLY A 48 -5.74 18.27 -18.38
C GLY A 48 -4.86 17.02 -18.57
N ASP A 49 -3.70 17.01 -17.91
CA ASP A 49 -2.70 15.93 -17.91
C ASP A 49 -2.93 14.89 -16.79
N LYS A 50 -4.11 14.93 -16.16
CA LYS A 50 -4.46 14.10 -15.00
C LYS A 50 -5.65 13.19 -15.29
N VAL A 51 -5.63 12.00 -14.70
CA VAL A 51 -6.81 11.17 -14.51
C VAL A 51 -7.10 11.08 -13.02
N ILE A 52 -8.32 11.46 -12.64
CA ILE A 52 -8.78 11.44 -11.25
C ILE A 52 -9.77 10.30 -11.11
N PHE A 53 -9.46 9.37 -10.20
CA PHE A 53 -10.34 8.28 -9.81
C PHE A 53 -11.02 8.63 -8.49
N SER A 54 -12.32 8.32 -8.36
CA SER A 54 -13.10 8.52 -7.15
C SER A 54 -13.82 7.22 -6.75
N TYR A 55 -13.79 6.90 -5.45
CA TYR A 55 -14.54 5.78 -4.90
C TYR A 55 -15.06 6.11 -3.51
N LEU A 56 -16.37 5.87 -3.30
CA LEU A 56 -17.02 5.97 -2.00
C LEU A 56 -17.15 4.58 -1.39
N SER A 57 -16.28 4.26 -0.44
CA SER A 57 -16.41 3.07 0.39
C SER A 57 -17.48 3.31 1.45
N SER A 58 -18.51 2.46 1.49
CA SER A 58 -19.67 2.66 2.40
C SER A 58 -19.31 2.39 3.86
N ASP A 59 -20.08 2.94 4.81
CA ASP A 59 -19.93 2.59 6.23
C ASP A 59 -20.11 1.06 6.45
N GLY A 60 -19.15 0.43 7.10
CA GLY A 60 -19.12 -1.02 7.33
C GLY A 60 -18.56 -1.86 6.18
N GLU A 61 -18.14 -1.26 5.06
CA GLU A 61 -17.53 -2.02 3.95
C GLU A 61 -16.23 -2.71 4.41
N GLU A 62 -16.14 -4.03 4.17
CA GLU A 62 -15.09 -4.92 4.69
C GLU A 62 -14.93 -4.87 6.24
N GLY A 63 -15.95 -4.36 6.94
CA GLY A 63 -16.02 -4.18 8.40
C GLY A 63 -15.44 -2.85 8.91
N PHE A 64 -14.93 -1.98 8.03
CA PHE A 64 -14.34 -0.70 8.46
C PHE A 64 -15.44 0.32 8.78
N PRO A 65 -15.34 1.06 9.91
CA PRO A 65 -16.33 2.08 10.27
C PRO A 65 -16.22 3.32 9.38
N GLY A 66 -17.33 4.05 9.24
CA GLY A 66 -17.40 5.28 8.48
C GLY A 66 -17.42 5.04 6.98
N ALA A 67 -18.15 5.90 6.27
CA ALA A 67 -17.99 6.00 4.83
C ALA A 67 -16.69 6.77 4.54
N VAL A 68 -15.94 6.35 3.53
CA VAL A 68 -14.69 7.00 3.11
C VAL A 68 -14.78 7.32 1.62
N LEU A 69 -14.80 8.61 1.30
CA LEU A 69 -14.61 9.10 -0.06
C LEU A 69 -13.11 9.20 -0.31
N THR A 70 -12.63 8.52 -1.34
CA THR A 70 -11.22 8.56 -1.74
C THR A 70 -11.09 9.07 -3.18
N HIS A 71 -10.15 9.96 -3.40
CA HIS A 71 -9.67 10.37 -4.70
C HIS A 71 -8.22 9.91 -4.90
N VAL A 72 -7.93 9.38 -6.08
CA VAL A 72 -6.56 9.06 -6.51
C VAL A 72 -6.32 9.74 -7.85
N THR A 73 -5.37 10.67 -7.86
CA THR A 73 -5.00 11.42 -9.06
C THR A 73 -3.70 10.88 -9.60
N TYR A 74 -3.70 10.45 -10.86
CA TYR A 74 -2.51 10.10 -11.64
C TYR A 74 -2.20 11.23 -12.60
N GLN A 75 -0.97 11.73 -12.58
CA GLN A 75 -0.49 12.79 -13.48
C GLN A 75 0.83 12.37 -14.12
N LEU A 76 0.95 12.57 -15.44
CA LEU A 76 2.21 12.50 -16.16
C LEU A 76 2.67 13.93 -16.45
N THR A 77 3.82 14.32 -15.91
CA THR A 77 4.36 15.67 -16.09
C THR A 77 5.34 15.73 -17.27
N ASP A 78 5.54 16.93 -17.84
CA ASP A 78 6.55 17.18 -18.87
C ASP A 78 8.00 16.92 -18.40
N ALA A 79 8.21 16.74 -17.10
CA ALA A 79 9.49 16.36 -16.51
C ALA A 79 9.71 14.83 -16.46
N ASN A 80 8.87 14.03 -17.14
CA ASN A 80 8.85 12.56 -17.09
C ASN A 80 8.57 11.99 -15.69
N GLU A 81 7.72 12.65 -14.90
CA GLU A 81 7.32 12.18 -13.58
C GLU A 81 5.93 11.53 -13.64
N LEU A 82 5.78 10.38 -12.98
CA LEU A 82 4.47 9.83 -12.64
C LEU A 82 4.12 10.26 -11.21
N LYS A 83 3.25 11.27 -11.07
CA LYS A 83 2.80 11.78 -9.77
C LYS A 83 1.47 11.14 -9.39
N LEU A 84 1.43 10.58 -8.18
CA LEU A 84 0.21 10.05 -7.57
C LEU A 84 -0.14 10.87 -6.34
N THR A 85 -1.37 11.38 -6.29
CA THR A 85 -1.92 12.05 -5.10
C THR A 85 -3.09 11.24 -4.57
N PHE A 86 -3.10 10.97 -3.27
CA PHE A 86 -4.15 10.23 -2.58
C PHE A 86 -4.82 11.16 -1.58
N GLU A 87 -6.14 11.32 -1.69
CA GLU A 87 -6.93 12.16 -0.79
C GLU A 87 -8.11 11.35 -0.28
N SER A 88 -8.35 11.39 1.03
CA SER A 88 -9.47 10.65 1.63
C SER A 88 -10.16 11.49 2.69
N SER A 89 -11.49 11.44 2.70
CA SER A 89 -12.35 12.05 3.72
C SER A 89 -13.26 10.99 4.31
N ALA A 90 -13.40 10.97 5.63
CA ALA A 90 -14.17 9.95 6.35
C ALA A 90 -15.28 10.57 7.19
N THR A 91 -16.44 9.90 7.26
CA THR A 91 -17.58 10.36 8.08
C THR A 91 -17.48 9.98 9.55
N LYS A 92 -16.57 9.04 9.89
CA LYS A 92 -16.25 8.60 11.26
C LYS A 92 -14.74 8.36 11.35
N PRO A 93 -14.14 8.39 12.57
CA PRO A 93 -12.79 7.89 12.77
C PRO A 93 -12.63 6.48 12.21
N THR A 94 -11.65 6.29 11.31
CA THR A 94 -11.34 5.01 10.66
C THR A 94 -9.89 5.01 10.17
N PRO A 95 -9.19 3.87 10.13
CA PRO A 95 -7.89 3.82 9.50
C PRO A 95 -7.99 3.98 7.98
N VAL A 96 -7.11 4.81 7.43
CA VAL A 96 -6.85 4.94 5.99
C VAL A 96 -5.34 4.96 5.82
N ASN A 97 -4.80 4.00 5.08
CA ASN A 97 -3.37 3.91 4.78
C ASN A 97 -3.23 3.31 3.37
N LEU A 98 -3.11 4.17 2.37
CA LEU A 98 -3.12 3.78 0.97
C LEU A 98 -1.69 3.69 0.43
N CYS A 99 -1.50 2.86 -0.58
CA CYS A 99 -0.26 2.80 -1.35
C CYS A 99 -0.58 2.57 -2.84
N ASN A 100 0.40 2.82 -3.69
CA ASN A 100 0.42 2.27 -5.04
C ASN A 100 1.18 0.93 -5.02
N HIS A 101 0.68 -0.05 -5.77
CA HIS A 101 1.21 -1.41 -5.78
C HIS A 101 1.85 -1.78 -7.14
N SER A 102 2.49 -0.81 -7.80
CA SER A 102 3.21 -1.05 -9.04
C SER A 102 4.45 -1.92 -8.82
N TYR A 103 4.74 -2.76 -9.80
CA TYR A 103 5.96 -3.54 -9.90
C TYR A 103 6.82 -2.97 -11.02
N PHE A 104 8.10 -2.71 -10.73
CA PHE A 104 9.04 -2.18 -11.71
C PHE A 104 9.98 -3.29 -12.19
N ASN A 105 10.17 -3.35 -13.51
CA ASN A 105 11.24 -4.10 -14.16
C ASN A 105 11.74 -3.25 -15.33
N LEU A 106 12.92 -2.64 -15.16
CA LEU A 106 13.54 -1.74 -16.12
C LEU A 106 14.24 -2.48 -17.27
N GLY A 107 14.52 -3.78 -17.10
CA GLY A 107 14.96 -4.66 -18.20
C GLY A 107 13.85 -4.93 -19.22
N GLY A 108 12.59 -4.73 -18.82
CA GLY A 108 11.41 -4.93 -19.66
C GLY A 108 10.75 -6.29 -19.46
N HIS A 109 9.49 -6.40 -19.87
CA HIS A 109 8.67 -7.60 -19.59
C HIS A 109 9.29 -8.93 -20.09
N ALA A 110 10.04 -8.89 -21.18
CA ALA A 110 10.60 -10.07 -21.84
C ALA A 110 11.86 -10.65 -21.16
N THR A 111 12.49 -9.95 -20.22
CA THR A 111 13.76 -10.37 -19.60
C THR A 111 13.60 -11.43 -18.51
N GLY A 112 12.37 -11.76 -18.12
CA GLY A 112 12.08 -12.75 -17.08
C GLY A 112 12.38 -12.26 -15.67
N SER A 113 12.05 -13.10 -14.67
CA SER A 113 12.17 -12.75 -13.24
C SER A 113 13.59 -12.50 -12.79
N GLU A 114 14.55 -13.25 -13.32
CA GLU A 114 15.96 -13.20 -12.87
C GLU A 114 16.62 -11.84 -13.15
N SER A 115 16.15 -11.14 -14.18
CA SER A 115 16.66 -9.81 -14.52
C SER A 115 16.49 -8.77 -13.40
N ILE A 116 15.59 -9.01 -12.43
CA ILE A 116 15.44 -8.11 -11.28
C ILE A 116 16.74 -8.03 -10.47
N TYR A 117 17.52 -9.11 -10.39
CA TYR A 117 18.78 -9.16 -9.65
C TYR A 117 19.91 -8.39 -10.34
N GLU A 118 19.71 -7.94 -11.59
CA GLU A 118 20.64 -7.09 -12.32
C GLU A 118 20.40 -5.60 -12.07
N HIS A 119 19.33 -5.25 -11.35
CA HIS A 119 19.00 -3.86 -11.04
C HIS A 119 19.84 -3.35 -9.86
N LEU A 120 20.23 -2.07 -9.96
CA LEU A 120 20.80 -1.33 -8.85
C LEU A 120 19.69 -0.64 -8.07
N ALA A 121 19.71 -0.80 -6.75
CA ALA A 121 18.81 -0.10 -5.84
C ALA A 121 19.60 0.76 -4.86
N THR A 122 19.05 1.94 -4.54
CA THR A 122 19.49 2.77 -3.42
C THR A 122 18.24 3.21 -2.66
N ILE A 123 18.19 2.96 -1.35
CA ILE A 123 17.08 3.33 -0.47
C ILE A 123 17.66 4.12 0.70
N ASN A 124 17.21 5.38 0.84
CA ASN A 124 17.60 6.24 1.95
C ASN A 124 16.80 5.91 3.21
N ALA A 125 17.10 4.78 3.85
CA ALA A 125 16.47 4.32 5.08
C ALA A 125 17.48 3.64 6.03
N ASP A 126 17.46 4.00 7.31
CA ASP A 126 18.34 3.43 8.33
C ASP A 126 17.73 2.25 9.11
N PHE A 127 16.41 2.05 8.98
CA PHE A 127 15.65 1.05 9.71
C PHE A 127 14.58 0.39 8.85
N TYR A 128 14.18 -0.83 9.23
CA TYR A 128 13.07 -1.55 8.63
C TYR A 128 12.17 -2.18 9.70
N THR A 129 10.93 -2.49 9.33
CA THR A 129 9.99 -3.19 10.21
C THR A 129 10.20 -4.69 10.12
N VAL A 130 10.56 -5.34 11.23
CA VAL A 130 10.73 -6.80 11.26
C VAL A 130 9.36 -7.47 11.16
N THR A 131 9.29 -8.58 10.40
CA THR A 131 8.07 -9.37 10.24
C THR A 131 8.25 -10.81 10.66
N ASP A 132 7.18 -11.44 11.13
CA ASP A 132 7.14 -12.88 11.37
C ASP A 132 6.98 -13.71 10.07
N ALA A 133 6.85 -15.03 10.20
CA ALA A 133 6.66 -15.94 9.07
C ALA A 133 5.34 -15.71 8.28
N GLY A 134 4.37 -15.01 8.87
CA GLY A 134 3.15 -14.55 8.19
C GLY A 134 3.31 -13.20 7.48
N SER A 135 4.52 -12.63 7.52
CA SER A 135 4.84 -11.25 7.13
C SER A 135 4.06 -10.20 7.93
N ILE A 136 3.69 -10.51 9.18
CA ILE A 136 3.06 -9.55 10.10
C ILE A 136 4.16 -8.76 10.81
N PRO A 137 4.12 -7.42 10.82
CA PRO A 137 5.06 -6.62 11.59
C PRO A 137 5.02 -7.00 13.07
N THR A 138 6.18 -7.29 13.66
CA THR A 138 6.30 -7.70 15.07
C THR A 138 6.21 -6.51 16.03
N GLY A 139 6.35 -5.29 15.50
CA GLY A 139 6.51 -4.05 16.28
C GLY A 139 7.98 -3.64 16.47
N GLU A 140 8.92 -4.52 16.15
CA GLU A 140 10.34 -4.19 16.15
C GLU A 140 10.72 -3.34 14.92
N ILE A 141 11.51 -2.31 15.18
CA ILE A 141 12.14 -1.45 14.18
C ILE A 141 13.65 -1.71 14.28
N ALA A 142 14.19 -2.48 13.33
CA ALA A 142 15.58 -2.93 13.34
C ALA A 142 16.44 -2.07 12.43
N SER A 143 17.72 -1.86 12.79
CA SER A 143 18.66 -1.14 11.93
C SER A 143 18.98 -1.96 10.69
N VAL A 144 19.14 -1.29 9.54
CA VAL A 144 19.64 -1.95 8.32
C VAL A 144 21.14 -2.26 8.41
N THR A 145 21.88 -1.61 9.31
CA THR A 145 23.34 -1.71 9.40
C THR A 145 23.80 -3.16 9.57
N SER A 146 24.74 -3.59 8.74
CA SER A 146 25.28 -4.96 8.74
C SER A 146 24.23 -6.03 8.42
N THR A 147 23.18 -5.69 7.66
CA THR A 147 22.16 -6.62 7.15
C THR A 147 22.10 -6.57 5.61
N PRO A 148 21.52 -7.58 4.95
CA PRO A 148 21.22 -7.52 3.51
C PRO A 148 20.27 -6.38 3.11
N PHE A 149 19.57 -5.76 4.07
CA PHE A 149 18.68 -4.63 3.82
C PHE A 149 19.42 -3.27 3.81
N ASP A 150 20.74 -3.23 4.00
CA ASP A 150 21.52 -2.00 3.88
C ASP A 150 21.70 -1.58 2.40
N LEU A 151 20.66 -0.93 1.87
CA LEU A 151 20.63 -0.38 0.52
C LEU A 151 20.91 1.13 0.50
N ARG A 152 21.52 1.69 1.55
CA ARG A 152 21.83 3.14 1.63
C ARG A 152 22.88 3.58 0.61
N LYS A 153 23.68 2.63 0.11
CA LYS A 153 24.57 2.80 -1.04
C LYS A 153 23.98 2.02 -2.22
N SER A 154 24.33 2.42 -3.43
CA SER A 154 23.93 1.72 -4.65
C SER A 154 24.41 0.27 -4.62
N THR A 155 23.45 -0.65 -4.56
CA THR A 155 23.70 -2.09 -4.36
C THR A 155 22.95 -2.89 -5.44
N LEU A 156 23.62 -3.90 -5.97
CA LEU A 156 23.00 -4.89 -6.85
C LEU A 156 22.09 -5.80 -6.01
N LEU A 157 20.87 -6.07 -6.46
CA LEU A 157 19.86 -6.81 -5.67
C LEU A 157 20.14 -8.32 -5.48
N LYS A 158 21.34 -8.80 -5.80
CA LYS A 158 21.72 -10.22 -5.82
C LYS A 158 21.97 -10.82 -4.43
#